data_AF-A0A0X4EW82-F1
#
_entry.id   AF-A0A0X4EW82-F1
#
_cell.length_a   1.000
_cell.length_b   1.000
_cell.length_c   1.000
_cell.angle_alpha   90.00
_cell.angle_beta   90.00
_cell.angle_gamma   90.00
#
_symmetry.space_group_name_H-M   'P 1'
#
loop_
_entity.id
_entity.type
_entity.pdbx_description
1 polymer ?
#
loop_
_entity_poly.entity_id
_entity_poly.type
_entity_poly.pdbx_seq_one_letter_code
_entity_poly.pdbx_strand_id
1 'polypeptide(L)'
;MSNRRIRRVDLSLHLSPEQTRADLRAMLELKKWHQALSQAGSNPGDVSMEMRRFHRNVYLAGLQLQLMSPPLCSHIAESLGRDALTLDELCGELASAGLLPVATAPSTPPVPEQPATGGDFSKQQLRQMRALMSDALQRQAAPDDTSRQALNELQSEVAKLKVLLEQQNLQLLQLRTSGRAVEPESTKKGQAEALDVSALNAPTEKMKEIRKKGIF
;
A
#
# COMPACT_ATOMS: atom_id res chain seq x y z
N MET A 1 2.00 -44.29 3.19
CA MET A 1 2.16 -43.18 4.16
C MET A 1 3.17 -42.20 3.58
N SER A 2 2.71 -41.19 2.84
CA SER A 2 3.59 -40.26 2.11
C SER A 2 4.28 -39.32 3.10
N ASN A 3 5.59 -39.45 3.26
CA ASN A 3 6.43 -38.53 4.02
C ASN A 3 6.27 -37.09 3.47
N ARG A 4 5.41 -36.28 4.11
CA ARG A 4 5.27 -34.85 3.77
C ARG A 4 6.55 -34.14 4.24
N ARG A 5 7.54 -34.06 3.36
CA ARG A 5 8.73 -33.23 3.57
C ARG A 5 8.28 -31.78 3.74
N ILE A 6 8.53 -31.19 4.90
CA ILE A 6 8.35 -29.76 5.12
C ILE A 6 9.28 -29.04 4.15
N ARG A 7 8.72 -28.23 3.25
CA ARG A 7 9.49 -27.39 2.32
C ARG A 7 9.70 -26.03 2.97
N ARG A 8 10.96 -25.65 3.17
CA ARG A 8 11.34 -24.31 3.64
C ARG A 8 11.51 -23.39 2.44
N VAL A 9 10.86 -22.25 2.48
CA VAL A 9 11.06 -21.13 1.55
C VAL A 9 11.73 -20.02 2.35
N ASP A 10 12.82 -19.47 1.84
CA ASP A 10 13.54 -18.36 2.47
C ASP A 10 13.23 -17.09 1.68
N LEU A 11 12.57 -16.14 2.34
CA LEU A 11 12.16 -14.85 1.79
C LEU A 11 12.59 -13.79 2.80
N SER A 12 13.45 -12.87 2.37
CA SER A 12 13.85 -11.71 3.16
C SER A 12 13.00 -10.50 2.80
N LEU A 13 12.39 -9.89 3.82
CA LEU A 13 11.68 -8.61 3.71
C LEU A 13 12.58 -7.49 4.24
N HIS A 14 12.62 -6.38 3.51
CA HIS A 14 13.30 -5.17 3.94
C HIS A 14 12.23 -4.13 4.30
N LEU A 15 12.38 -3.50 5.45
CA LEU A 15 11.55 -2.40 5.91
C LEU A 15 12.36 -1.10 5.79
N SER A 16 11.74 -0.02 5.36
CA SER A 16 12.34 1.31 5.21
C SER A 16 11.77 2.27 6.25
N PRO A 17 12.22 2.22 7.51
CA PRO A 17 11.61 2.99 8.60
C PRO A 17 11.74 4.52 8.45
N GLU A 18 12.68 4.99 7.63
CA GLU A 18 12.83 6.41 7.30
C GLU A 18 11.86 6.87 6.20
N GLN A 19 11.33 5.93 5.40
CA GLN A 19 10.48 6.23 4.25
C GLN A 19 8.99 6.17 4.60
N THR A 20 8.59 5.19 5.43
CA THR A 20 7.19 5.01 5.79
C THR A 20 6.99 4.86 7.29
N ARG A 21 5.93 5.51 7.80
CA ARG A 21 5.51 5.36 9.20
C ARG A 21 5.08 3.92 9.52
N ALA A 22 4.48 3.23 8.55
CA ALA A 22 4.08 1.84 8.69
C ALA A 22 5.30 0.93 8.94
N ASP A 23 6.39 1.12 8.19
CA ASP A 23 7.63 0.34 8.38
C ASP A 23 8.30 0.65 9.71
N LEU A 24 8.36 1.94 10.10
CA LEU A 24 8.87 2.34 11.40
C LEU A 24 8.10 1.64 12.54
N ARG A 25 6.77 1.69 12.47
CA ARG A 25 5.92 1.07 13.49
C ARG A 25 6.02 -0.45 13.49
N ALA A 26 6.03 -1.08 12.32
CA ALA A 26 6.27 -2.52 12.18
C ALA A 26 7.58 -2.93 12.86
N MET A 27 8.67 -2.22 12.59
CA MET A 27 9.98 -2.50 13.19
C MET A 27 9.96 -2.37 14.71
N LEU A 28 9.32 -1.32 15.25
CA LEU A 28 9.21 -1.10 16.69
C LEU A 28 8.38 -2.18 17.39
N GLU A 29 7.22 -2.53 16.84
CA GLU A 29 6.36 -3.59 17.40
C GLU A 29 7.02 -4.97 17.32
N LEU A 30 7.69 -5.29 16.21
CA LEU A 30 8.45 -6.55 16.08
C LEU A 30 9.58 -6.63 17.11
N LYS A 31 10.31 -5.53 17.33
CA LYS A 31 11.38 -5.48 18.33
C LYS A 31 10.82 -5.65 19.75
N LYS A 32 9.73 -4.95 20.08
CA LYS A 32 9.05 -5.06 21.38
C LYS A 32 8.54 -6.48 21.62
N TRP A 33 7.89 -7.08 20.64
CA TRP A 33 7.40 -8.44 20.70
C TRP A 33 8.53 -9.45 20.91
N HIS A 34 9.63 -9.34 20.16
CA HIS A 34 10.79 -10.21 20.31
C HIS A 34 11.44 -10.11 21.69
N GLN A 35 11.54 -8.88 22.23
CA GLN A 35 12.05 -8.66 23.59
C GLN A 35 11.15 -9.28 24.65
N ALA A 36 9.83 -9.10 24.55
CA ALA A 36 8.87 -9.71 25.46
C ALA A 36 8.95 -11.24 25.44
N LEU A 37 9.05 -11.83 24.24
CA LEU A 37 9.18 -13.28 24.09
C LEU A 37 10.49 -13.82 24.69
N SER A 38 11.59 -13.08 24.53
CA SER A 38 12.89 -13.46 25.10
C SER A 38 12.94 -13.32 26.62
N GLN A 39 12.16 -12.40 27.19
CA GLN A 39 12.08 -12.16 28.65
C GLN A 39 11.13 -13.12 29.37
N ALA A 40 10.22 -13.78 28.65
CA ALA A 40 9.23 -14.70 29.22
C ALA A 40 9.83 -15.99 29.83
N GLY A 41 11.16 -16.17 29.81
CA GLY A 41 11.84 -17.30 30.45
C GLY A 41 11.69 -18.65 29.72
N SER A 42 11.18 -18.64 28.49
CA SER A 42 11.02 -19.85 27.67
C SER A 42 12.36 -20.39 27.18
N ASN A 43 12.45 -21.72 27.02
CA ASN A 43 13.60 -22.38 26.40
C ASN A 43 13.86 -21.77 25.00
N PRO A 44 15.12 -21.53 24.59
CA PRO A 44 15.44 -21.01 23.25
C PRO A 44 14.76 -21.77 22.09
N GLY A 45 14.52 -23.07 22.23
CA GLY A 45 13.79 -23.86 21.24
C GLY A 45 12.33 -23.42 21.04
N ASP A 46 11.65 -23.08 22.14
CA ASP A 46 10.23 -22.68 22.13
C ASP A 46 10.08 -21.26 21.56
N VAL A 47 10.97 -20.34 21.96
CA VAL A 47 11.04 -18.98 21.39
C VAL A 47 11.21 -19.03 19.86
N SER A 48 12.08 -19.90 19.36
CA SER A 48 12.29 -20.08 17.92
C SER A 48 11.06 -20.64 17.20
N MET A 49 10.33 -21.56 17.84
CA MET A 49 9.09 -22.12 17.30
C MET A 49 7.97 -21.09 17.26
N GLU A 50 7.82 -20.29 18.32
CA GLU A 50 6.84 -19.20 18.37
C GLU A 50 7.14 -18.12 17.33
N MET A 51 8.41 -17.73 17.18
CA MET A 51 8.85 -16.80 16.14
C MET A 51 8.51 -17.31 14.73
N ARG A 52 8.81 -18.58 14.44
CA ARG A 52 8.42 -19.19 13.16
C ARG A 52 6.90 -19.19 12.96
N ARG A 53 6.12 -19.54 13.99
CA ARG A 53 4.66 -19.57 13.92
C ARG A 53 4.08 -18.18 13.69
N PHE A 54 4.60 -17.18 14.39
CA PHE A 54 4.22 -15.78 14.24
C PHE A 54 4.44 -15.30 12.80
N HIS A 55 5.67 -15.39 12.28
CA HIS A 55 5.97 -14.97 10.91
C HIS A 55 5.16 -15.72 9.86
N ARG A 56 4.99 -17.04 10.04
CA ARG A 56 4.14 -17.85 9.15
C ARG A 56 2.71 -17.31 9.11
N ASN A 57 2.12 -17.00 10.26
CA ASN A 57 0.74 -16.53 10.32
C ASN A 57 0.58 -15.14 9.70
N VAL A 58 1.48 -14.21 10.00
CA VAL A 58 1.49 -12.85 9.41
C VAL A 58 1.61 -12.94 7.89
N TYR A 59 2.55 -13.74 7.38
CA TYR A 59 2.75 -13.91 5.94
C TYR A 59 1.53 -14.55 5.26
N LEU A 60 0.96 -15.61 5.83
CA LEU A 60 -0.22 -16.27 5.25
C LEU A 60 -1.45 -15.35 5.26
N ALA A 61 -1.66 -14.57 6.33
CA ALA A 61 -2.75 -13.61 6.40
C ALA A 61 -2.59 -12.50 5.35
N GLY A 62 -1.40 -11.89 5.25
CA GLY A 62 -1.11 -10.87 4.26
C GLY A 62 -1.23 -11.39 2.83
N LEU A 63 -0.70 -12.60 2.55
CA LEU A 63 -0.79 -13.20 1.22
C LEU A 63 -2.24 -13.53 0.84
N GLN A 64 -3.03 -14.07 1.78
CA GLN A 64 -4.45 -14.33 1.54
C GLN A 64 -5.19 -13.03 1.22
N LEU A 65 -4.93 -11.97 1.97
CA LEU A 65 -5.53 -10.66 1.76
C LEU A 65 -5.14 -10.07 0.40
N GLN A 66 -3.86 -10.17 0.02
CA GLN A 66 -3.34 -9.76 -1.27
C GLN A 66 -4.01 -10.51 -2.44
N LEU A 67 -4.29 -11.81 -2.28
CA LEU A 67 -4.97 -12.62 -3.29
C LEU A 67 -6.47 -12.27 -3.41
N MET A 68 -7.12 -11.86 -2.32
CA MET A 68 -8.53 -11.47 -2.31
C MET A 68 -8.75 -10.07 -2.86
N SER A 69 -7.94 -9.10 -2.43
CA SER A 69 -8.03 -7.70 -2.84
C SER A 69 -6.69 -7.00 -2.55
N PRO A 70 -5.85 -6.79 -3.59
CA PRO A 70 -4.64 -5.99 -3.47
C PRO A 70 -4.83 -4.60 -2.82
N PRO A 71 -5.85 -3.80 -3.20
CA PRO A 71 -6.03 -2.48 -2.58
C PRO A 71 -6.40 -2.58 -1.09
N LEU A 72 -7.16 -3.60 -0.68
CA LEU A 72 -7.44 -3.86 0.74
C LEU A 72 -6.18 -4.21 1.51
N CYS A 73 -5.30 -5.04 0.93
CA CYS A 73 -4.03 -5.41 1.56
C CYS A 73 -3.11 -4.19 1.76
N SER A 74 -2.95 -3.37 0.72
CA SER A 74 -2.17 -2.13 0.81
C SER A 74 -2.75 -1.16 1.84
N HIS A 75 -4.06 -0.96 1.86
CA HIS A 75 -4.70 -0.05 2.82
C HIS A 75 -4.53 -0.52 4.27
N ILE A 76 -4.68 -1.82 4.54
CA ILE A 76 -4.44 -2.41 5.86
C ILE A 76 -2.96 -2.26 6.24
N ALA A 77 -2.02 -2.49 5.32
CA ALA A 77 -0.59 -2.32 5.59
C ALA A 77 -0.23 -0.86 5.94
N GLU A 78 -0.73 0.10 5.18
CA GLU A 78 -0.53 1.54 5.44
C GLU A 78 -1.16 1.98 6.77
N SER A 79 -2.29 1.37 7.15
CA SER A 79 -2.97 1.67 8.40
C SER A 79 -2.11 1.43 9.65
N LEU A 80 -1.13 0.52 9.56
CA LEU A 80 -0.20 0.21 10.64
C LEU A 80 0.59 1.45 11.10
N GLY A 81 0.81 2.42 10.22
CA GLY A 81 1.53 3.66 10.54
C GLY A 81 0.71 4.70 11.31
N ARG A 82 -0.57 4.42 11.60
CA ARG A 82 -1.49 5.39 12.24
C ARG A 82 -1.69 5.09 13.72
N ASP A 83 -1.35 6.07 14.55
CA ASP A 83 -1.43 5.94 16.00
C ASP A 83 -2.89 5.87 16.49
N ALA A 84 -3.14 4.97 17.45
CA ALA A 84 -4.43 4.77 18.11
C ALA A 84 -5.63 4.38 17.20
N LEU A 85 -5.40 3.91 15.96
CA LEU A 85 -6.48 3.44 15.10
C LEU A 85 -7.17 2.20 15.71
N THR A 86 -8.47 2.31 15.96
CA THR A 86 -9.29 1.20 16.45
C THR A 86 -9.77 0.32 15.29
N LEU A 87 -10.21 -0.90 15.62
CA LEU A 87 -10.74 -1.82 14.61
C LEU A 87 -12.00 -1.27 13.94
N ASP A 88 -12.89 -0.63 14.71
CA ASP A 88 -14.15 -0.08 14.19
C ASP A 88 -13.90 1.09 13.23
N GLU A 89 -12.94 1.97 13.55
CA GLU A 89 -12.52 3.06 12.65
C GLU A 89 -11.93 2.51 11.35
N LEU A 90 -11.03 1.53 11.43
CA LEU A 90 -10.46 0.88 10.25
C LEU A 90 -11.56 0.23 9.39
N CYS A 91 -12.51 -0.47 10.01
CA CYS A 91 -13.64 -1.07 9.31
C CYS A 91 -14.53 0.00 8.64
N GLY A 92 -14.79 1.13 9.32
CA GLY A 92 -15.54 2.25 8.76
C GLY A 92 -14.87 2.85 7.53
N GLU A 93 -13.55 3.07 7.58
CA GLU A 93 -12.77 3.57 6.45
C GLU A 93 -12.76 2.60 5.28
N LEU A 94 -12.51 1.33 5.54
CA LEU A 94 -12.52 0.30 4.50
C LEU A 94 -13.91 0.15 3.85
N ALA A 95 -14.98 0.30 4.62
CA ALA A 95 -16.34 0.33 4.09
C ALA A 95 -16.58 1.59 3.23
N SER A 96 -16.13 2.76 3.69
CA SER A 96 -16.25 4.02 2.93
C SER A 96 -15.47 4.00 1.62
N ALA A 97 -14.33 3.30 1.60
CA ALA A 97 -13.50 3.07 0.42
C ALA A 97 -14.03 1.95 -0.50
N GLY A 98 -15.15 1.30 -0.15
CA GLY A 98 -15.72 0.19 -0.91
C GLY A 98 -14.87 -1.09 -0.90
N LEU A 99 -13.95 -1.22 0.07
CA LEU A 99 -13.03 -2.36 0.19
C LEU A 99 -13.60 -3.49 1.04
N LEU A 100 -14.62 -3.20 1.87
CA LEU A 100 -15.41 -4.21 2.55
C LEU A 100 -16.75 -4.43 1.82
N PRO A 101 -17.25 -5.67 1.78
CA PRO A 101 -18.61 -5.91 1.31
C PRO A 101 -19.56 -5.13 2.20
N VAL A 102 -20.31 -4.19 1.60
CA VAL A 102 -21.43 -3.54 2.29
C VAL A 102 -22.34 -4.64 2.76
N ALA A 103 -22.50 -4.77 4.08
CA ALA A 103 -23.48 -5.66 4.66
C ALA A 103 -24.88 -5.19 4.23
N THR A 104 -25.34 -5.65 3.08
CA THR A 104 -26.77 -5.74 2.82
C THR A 104 -27.29 -6.76 3.81
N ALA A 105 -27.85 -6.27 4.91
CA ALA A 105 -28.43 -7.11 5.94
C ALA A 105 -29.34 -8.17 5.30
N PRO A 106 -29.15 -9.47 5.59
CA PRO A 106 -30.13 -10.48 5.24
C PRO A 106 -31.34 -10.25 6.15
N SER A 107 -32.45 -9.80 5.57
CA SER A 107 -33.76 -9.89 6.19
C SER A 107 -34.07 -11.36 6.47
N THR A 108 -33.73 -11.82 7.66
CA THR A 108 -34.21 -13.09 8.19
C THR A 108 -35.58 -12.82 8.82
N PRO A 109 -36.67 -13.40 8.32
CA PRO A 109 -37.97 -13.29 8.97
C PRO A 109 -38.00 -14.19 10.22
N PRO A 110 -38.56 -13.74 11.35
CA PRO A 110 -39.10 -14.67 12.35
C PRO A 110 -40.46 -15.16 11.86
N VAL A 111 -40.68 -16.46 12.03
CA VAL A 111 -41.90 -17.25 11.78
C VAL A 111 -43.20 -16.44 11.85
N PRO A 112 -44.12 -16.66 10.88
CA PRO A 112 -45.50 -16.92 11.28
C PRO A 112 -46.12 -18.10 10.53
N GLU A 113 -46.74 -19.01 11.28
CA GLU A 113 -47.90 -19.76 10.79
C GLU A 113 -49.00 -18.76 10.38
N GLN A 114 -49.84 -19.15 9.41
CA GLN A 114 -51.12 -18.53 9.00
C GLN A 114 -51.13 -17.38 7.96
N PRO A 115 -52.23 -17.26 7.17
CA PRO A 115 -52.23 -17.60 5.74
C PRO A 115 -52.18 -16.40 4.80
N ALA A 116 -51.92 -16.70 3.54
CA ALA A 116 -51.76 -15.79 2.42
C ALA A 116 -52.88 -14.76 2.25
N THR A 117 -52.56 -13.47 2.47
CA THR A 117 -53.10 -12.33 1.70
C THR A 117 -52.15 -11.13 1.79
N GLY A 118 -51.67 -10.66 0.63
CA GLY A 118 -51.25 -9.26 0.44
C GLY A 118 -49.76 -9.02 0.25
N GLY A 119 -49.40 -8.52 -0.95
CA GLY A 119 -48.07 -7.94 -1.18
C GLY A 119 -47.59 -7.82 -2.62
N ASP A 120 -48.41 -8.10 -3.64
CA ASP A 120 -48.06 -7.76 -5.02
C ASP A 120 -47.99 -6.22 -5.14
N PHE A 121 -46.78 -5.67 -5.30
CA PHE A 121 -46.58 -4.26 -5.61
C PHE A 121 -47.41 -3.89 -6.85
N SER A 122 -48.28 -2.90 -6.73
CA SER A 122 -49.13 -2.49 -7.85
C SER A 122 -48.25 -2.03 -9.02
N LYS A 123 -48.57 -2.46 -10.26
CA LYS A 123 -47.90 -2.02 -11.50
C LYS A 123 -47.84 -0.50 -11.62
N GLN A 124 -48.72 0.22 -10.92
CA GLN A 124 -48.73 1.68 -10.85
C GLN A 124 -47.61 2.23 -9.93
N GLN A 125 -47.36 1.61 -8.78
CA GLN A 125 -46.25 1.96 -7.88
C GLN A 125 -44.89 1.72 -8.54
N LEU A 126 -44.72 0.61 -9.26
CA LEU A 126 -43.50 0.34 -10.03
C LEU A 126 -43.26 1.36 -11.14
N ARG A 127 -44.32 1.82 -11.82
CA ARG A 127 -44.22 2.89 -12.82
C ARG A 127 -43.83 4.23 -12.18
N GLN A 128 -44.38 4.55 -11.02
CA GLN A 128 -44.06 5.78 -10.29
C GLN A 128 -42.61 5.78 -9.79
N MET A 129 -42.14 4.64 -9.27
CA MET A 129 -40.75 4.50 -8.82
C MET A 129 -39.76 4.59 -9.98
N ARG A 130 -40.08 4.00 -11.13
CA ARG A 130 -39.28 4.14 -12.36
C ARG A 130 -39.23 5.59 -12.85
N ALA A 131 -40.35 6.31 -12.81
CA ALA A 131 -40.40 7.73 -13.22
C ALA A 131 -39.54 8.63 -12.31
N LEU A 132 -39.56 8.39 -10.99
CA LEU A 132 -38.72 9.13 -10.04
C LEU A 132 -37.23 8.83 -10.24
N MET A 133 -36.86 7.57 -10.52
CA MET A 133 -35.47 7.21 -10.82
C MET A 133 -35.00 7.83 -12.14
N SER A 134 -35.83 7.86 -13.18
CA SER A 134 -35.47 8.54 -14.43
C SER A 134 -35.32 10.05 -14.22
N ASP A 135 -36.16 10.70 -13.41
CA ASP A 135 -36.05 12.14 -13.14
C ASP A 135 -34.77 12.47 -12.34
N ALA A 136 -34.41 11.63 -11.37
CA ALA A 136 -33.16 11.78 -10.62
C ALA A 136 -31.93 11.58 -11.50
N LEU A 137 -31.93 10.58 -12.38
CA LEU A 137 -30.82 10.32 -13.31
C LEU A 137 -30.70 11.43 -14.37
N GLN A 138 -31.83 12.00 -14.82
CA GLN A 138 -31.85 13.15 -15.73
C GLN A 138 -31.26 14.41 -15.07
N ARG A 139 -31.52 14.62 -13.77
CA ARG A 139 -30.93 15.73 -13.00
C ARG A 139 -29.43 15.55 -12.76
N GLN A 140 -28.95 14.32 -12.66
CA GLN A 140 -27.54 13.99 -12.46
C GLN A 140 -26.71 14.04 -13.76
N ALA A 141 -27.38 14.04 -14.92
CA ALA A 141 -26.74 14.09 -16.24
C ALA A 141 -26.34 15.51 -16.70
N ALA A 142 -26.54 16.55 -15.88
CA ALA A 142 -25.92 17.85 -16.10
C ALA A 142 -24.54 17.83 -15.42
N PRO A 143 -23.43 17.69 -16.16
CA PRO A 143 -22.11 17.86 -15.56
C PRO A 143 -21.99 19.33 -15.16
N ASP A 144 -21.81 19.59 -13.86
CA ASP A 144 -21.49 20.92 -13.36
C ASP A 144 -20.31 21.48 -14.18
N ASP A 145 -20.52 22.59 -14.90
CA ASP A 145 -19.50 23.21 -15.75
C ASP A 145 -18.22 23.53 -14.96
N THR A 146 -18.35 23.78 -13.66
CA THR A 146 -17.25 23.95 -12.70
C THR A 146 -16.39 22.70 -12.56
N SER A 147 -17.00 21.51 -12.53
CA SER A 147 -16.27 20.23 -12.46
C SER A 147 -15.50 19.96 -13.76
N ARG A 148 -16.07 20.35 -14.92
CA ARG A 148 -15.40 20.22 -16.22
C ARG A 148 -14.21 21.18 -16.34
N GLN A 149 -14.36 22.40 -15.84
CA GLN A 149 -13.28 23.39 -15.78
C GLN A 149 -12.14 22.91 -14.88
N ALA A 150 -12.44 22.41 -13.68
CA ALA A 150 -11.44 21.86 -12.76
C ALA A 150 -10.67 20.66 -13.37
N LEU A 151 -11.36 19.78 -14.11
CA LEU A 151 -10.70 18.67 -14.82
C LEU A 151 -9.78 19.16 -15.95
N ASN A 152 -10.19 20.18 -16.71
CA ASN A 152 -9.35 20.77 -17.74
C ASN A 152 -8.11 21.46 -17.16
N GLU A 153 -8.26 22.16 -16.03
CA GLU A 153 -7.13 22.77 -15.30
C GLU A 153 -6.15 21.71 -14.83
N LEU A 154 -6.64 20.65 -14.18
CA LEU A 154 -5.81 19.55 -13.71
C LEU A 154 -5.09 18.84 -14.88
N GLN A 155 -5.78 18.61 -15.99
CA GLN A 155 -5.15 18.05 -17.20
C GLN A 155 -4.04 18.95 -17.75
N SER A 156 -4.25 20.28 -17.72
CA SER A 156 -3.23 21.24 -18.17
C SER A 156 -2.01 21.25 -17.24
N GLU A 157 -2.20 21.08 -15.94
CA GLU A 157 -1.13 21.02 -14.95
C GLU A 157 -0.32 19.72 -15.09
N VAL A 158 -1.00 18.59 -15.27
CA VAL A 158 -0.36 17.30 -15.58
C VAL A 158 0.48 17.38 -16.86
N ALA A 159 -0.02 18.06 -17.90
CA ALA A 159 0.73 18.25 -19.13
C ALA A 159 2.01 19.08 -18.89
N LYS A 160 1.93 20.17 -18.11
CA LYS A 160 3.10 20.99 -17.73
C LYS A 160 4.12 20.18 -16.94
N LEU A 161 3.68 19.39 -15.96
CA LEU A 161 4.56 18.56 -15.14
C LEU A 161 5.28 17.49 -15.98
N LYS A 162 4.60 16.88 -16.96
CA LYS A 162 5.23 15.92 -17.89
C LYS A 162 6.36 16.55 -18.70
N VAL A 163 6.13 17.74 -19.26
CA VAL A 163 7.17 18.46 -20.02
C VAL A 163 8.38 18.79 -19.14
N LEU A 164 8.15 19.21 -17.90
CA LEU A 164 9.21 19.58 -16.97
C LEU A 164 10.04 18.35 -16.53
N LEU A 165 9.37 17.20 -16.36
CA LEU A 165 10.02 15.92 -16.10
C LEU A 165 10.87 15.45 -17.29
N GLU A 166 10.35 15.55 -18.51
CA GLU A 166 11.09 15.22 -19.74
C GLU A 166 12.33 16.10 -19.89
N GLN A 167 12.22 17.40 -19.59
CA GLN A 167 13.34 18.33 -19.62
C GLN A 167 14.42 17.97 -18.59
N GLN A 168 14.04 17.61 -17.36
CA GLN A 168 15.00 17.12 -16.35
C GLN A 168 15.69 15.83 -16.80
N ASN A 169 14.95 14.88 -17.39
CA ASN A 169 15.53 13.65 -17.90
C ASN A 169 16.58 13.91 -18.98
N LEU A 170 16.33 14.87 -19.88
CA LEU A 170 17.29 15.28 -20.90
C LEU A 170 18.54 15.93 -20.29
N GLN A 171 18.37 16.79 -19.27
CA GLN A 171 19.51 17.38 -18.55
C GLN A 171 20.34 16.32 -17.82
N LEU A 172 19.71 15.33 -17.19
CA LEU A 172 20.40 14.19 -16.58
C LEU A 172 21.16 13.36 -17.61
N LEU A 173 20.57 13.15 -18.80
CA LEU A 173 21.24 12.43 -19.89
C LEU A 173 22.46 13.21 -20.39
N GLN A 174 22.34 14.52 -20.57
CA GLN A 174 23.44 15.40 -20.98
C GLN A 174 24.59 15.41 -19.96
N LEU A 175 24.27 15.44 -18.66
CA LEU A 175 25.28 15.36 -17.59
C LEU A 175 25.99 13.99 -17.58
N ARG A 176 25.25 12.90 -17.81
CA ARG A 176 25.84 11.56 -17.94
C ARG A 176 26.75 11.43 -19.16
N THR A 177 26.37 12.01 -20.29
CA THR A 177 27.21 12.00 -21.50
C THR A 177 28.38 12.95 -21.40
N SER A 178 28.23 14.10 -20.72
CA SER A 178 29.29 15.08 -20.50
C SER A 178 30.28 14.67 -19.39
N GLY A 179 29.92 13.70 -18.55
CA GLY A 179 30.80 13.08 -17.56
C GLY A 179 31.58 11.86 -18.06
N ARG A 180 31.43 11.46 -19.33
CA ARG A 180 32.09 10.28 -19.92
C ARG A 180 33.14 10.72 -20.95
N ALA A 181 34.33 11.07 -20.47
CA ALA A 181 35.54 11.08 -21.28
C ALA A 181 36.72 10.53 -20.46
N VAL A 182 37.45 9.57 -21.05
CA VAL A 182 38.75 8.98 -20.62
C VAL A 182 38.61 7.91 -19.49
N GLU A 183 38.88 6.60 -19.59
CA GLU A 183 39.84 5.77 -20.37
C GLU A 183 39.38 4.27 -20.50
N PRO A 184 40.07 3.43 -21.32
CA PRO A 184 39.60 2.14 -21.83
C PRO A 184 40.22 0.85 -21.22
N GLU A 185 39.52 -0.25 -21.48
CA GLU A 185 39.86 -1.69 -21.52
C GLU A 185 40.85 -2.37 -20.53
N SER A 186 40.36 -3.38 -19.78
CA SER A 186 40.89 -4.76 -19.88
C SER A 186 39.98 -5.81 -19.22
N THR A 187 39.98 -7.00 -19.85
CA THR A 187 39.76 -8.33 -19.24
C THR A 187 38.38 -9.00 -19.38
N LYS A 188 38.33 -9.94 -20.35
CA LYS A 188 37.72 -11.28 -20.32
C LYS A 188 36.99 -11.71 -19.02
N LYS A 189 35.75 -12.15 -19.25
CA LYS A 189 35.08 -13.35 -18.67
C LYS A 189 34.47 -13.22 -17.24
N GLY A 190 33.20 -12.82 -17.23
CA GLY A 190 32.10 -13.44 -16.46
C GLY A 190 32.19 -13.42 -14.94
N GLN A 191 31.56 -12.42 -14.31
CA GLN A 191 30.77 -12.54 -13.06
C GLN A 191 30.04 -11.22 -12.80
N ALA A 192 28.88 -11.32 -12.15
CA ALA A 192 27.89 -10.26 -11.94
C ALA A 192 28.47 -8.98 -11.29
N GLU A 193 28.06 -7.81 -11.81
CA GLU A 193 28.39 -6.49 -11.25
C GLU A 193 27.83 -6.33 -9.83
N ALA A 194 28.71 -6.38 -8.84
CA ALA A 194 28.54 -5.62 -7.61
C ALA A 194 29.07 -4.20 -7.88
N LEU A 195 28.17 -3.22 -8.00
CA LEU A 195 28.52 -1.81 -8.08
C LEU A 195 28.96 -1.32 -6.70
N ASP A 196 30.24 -0.96 -6.57
CA ASP A 196 30.87 -0.40 -5.38
C ASP A 196 30.29 1.00 -5.06
N VAL A 197 29.66 1.12 -3.89
CA VAL A 197 28.93 2.30 -3.40
C VAL A 197 29.88 3.38 -2.83
N SER A 198 31.19 3.15 -2.89
CA SER A 198 32.19 4.05 -2.30
C SER A 198 32.38 5.37 -3.06
N ALA A 199 31.91 5.47 -4.31
CA ALA A 199 32.05 6.67 -5.13
C ALA A 199 31.05 7.81 -4.81
N LEU A 200 30.04 7.56 -3.98
CA LEU A 200 28.98 8.54 -3.67
C LEU A 200 29.30 9.48 -2.48
N ASN A 201 30.40 9.26 -1.77
CA ASN A 201 30.76 10.06 -0.58
C ASN A 201 31.61 11.32 -0.86
N ALA A 202 31.99 11.57 -2.12
CA ALA A 202 32.89 12.69 -2.48
C ALA A 202 32.29 14.11 -2.28
N PRO A 203 30.97 14.38 -2.40
CA PRO A 203 30.46 15.74 -2.25
C PRO A 203 30.30 16.21 -0.79
N THR A 204 30.21 15.30 0.18
CA THR A 204 29.89 15.64 1.58
C THR A 204 31.09 16.05 2.44
N GLU A 205 32.32 15.71 2.01
CA GLU A 205 33.56 16.09 2.70
C GLU A 205 33.83 17.60 2.59
N LYS A 206 33.62 18.18 1.40
CA LYS A 206 33.86 19.62 1.16
C LYS A 206 32.93 20.52 2.00
N MET A 207 31.68 20.10 2.24
CA MET A 207 30.75 20.82 3.12
C MET A 207 31.15 20.79 4.60
N LYS A 208 31.84 19.74 5.06
CA LYS A 208 32.37 19.66 6.44
C LYS A 208 33.62 20.52 6.63
N GLU A 209 34.46 20.65 5.60
CA GLU A 209 35.68 21.47 5.68
C GLU A 209 35.36 22.98 5.69
N ILE A 210 34.35 23.42 4.93
CA ILE A 210 33.89 24.82 4.93
C ILE A 210 33.33 25.23 6.30
N ARG A 211 32.59 24.34 6.98
CA ARG A 211 32.09 24.58 8.35
C ARG A 211 33.20 24.62 9.41
N LYS A 212 34.33 23.95 9.18
CA LYS A 212 35.50 23.98 10.09
C LYS A 212 36.36 25.23 9.93
N LYS A 213 36.29 25.94 8.79
CA LYS A 213 37.10 27.14 8.52
C LYS A 213 36.47 28.45 9.01
N GLY A 214 35.34 28.41 9.71
CA GLY A 214 34.86 29.54 10.52
C GLY A 214 34.63 30.84 9.75
N ILE A 215 34.15 30.75 8.51
CA ILE A 215 33.63 31.91 7.76
C ILE A 215 32.12 31.72 7.64
N PHE A 216 31.44 31.89 8.78
CA PHE A 216 30.06 32.34 9.01
C PHE A 216 29.80 32.28 10.52
#